data_AF-A0A821RI80-F1
#
_entry.id   AF-A0A821RI80-F1
#
_cell.length_a   1.000
_cell.length_b   1.000
_cell.length_c   1.000
_cell.angle_alpha   90.00
_cell.angle_beta   90.00
_cell.angle_gamma   90.00
#
_symmetry.space_group_name_H-M   'P 1'
#
loop_
_entity.id
_entity.type
_entity.pdbx_description
1 polymer ?
#
loop_
_entity_poly.entity_id
_entity_poly.type
_entity_poly.pdbx_seq_one_letter_code
_entity_poly.pdbx_strand_id
1 'polypeptide(L)'
;MVINEMNSKPQIYHEKQVKELCALHALNNLFQTRNTFSKSDLDTICRSLSPNVWINPHRSMLGFGNYDINVIMAALQKQGCEAIWFDKRKDPGCLDLSNIFGFILNVPSDYKLGFVMLPIRRRHWITIRQIQGNFYNLDSKLDSPQLIGRGSDLISYLKEQLDCKEKELFVVVSQEVEEKQLWMHQYTINLVQESHMKESLTNCHSIDSINSENEYRNRDAEVLRLNEVRNCITENSF
;
A
#
# COMPACT_ATOMS: atom_id res chain seq x y z
N MET A 1 -44.17 5.37 -19.68
CA MET A 1 -43.58 5.26 -18.34
C MET A 1 -42.18 5.81 -18.42
N VAL A 2 -41.93 6.95 -17.79
CA VAL A 2 -40.58 7.51 -17.66
C VAL A 2 -39.89 6.70 -16.57
N ILE A 3 -38.81 6.02 -16.92
CA ILE A 3 -37.98 5.29 -15.98
C ILE A 3 -37.26 6.37 -15.17
N ASN A 4 -37.73 6.65 -13.95
CA ASN A 4 -36.97 7.44 -12.99
C ASN A 4 -35.73 6.61 -12.63
N GLU A 5 -34.63 6.84 -13.34
CA GLU A 5 -33.29 6.53 -12.81
C GLU A 5 -33.12 7.39 -11.56
N MET A 6 -33.49 6.82 -10.41
CA MET A 6 -33.09 7.35 -9.13
C MET A 6 -31.57 7.26 -9.08
N ASN A 7 -30.92 8.38 -9.38
CA ASN A 7 -29.48 8.59 -9.21
C ASN A 7 -29.17 8.59 -7.69
N SER A 8 -29.33 7.44 -7.04
CA SER A 8 -28.98 7.24 -5.65
C SER A 8 -27.46 7.29 -5.57
N LYS A 9 -26.94 8.32 -4.89
CA LYS A 9 -25.50 8.41 -4.61
C LYS A 9 -25.01 7.08 -4.05
N PRO A 10 -23.86 6.55 -4.50
CA PRO A 10 -23.30 5.33 -3.94
C PRO A 10 -23.20 5.46 -2.43
N GLN A 11 -23.73 4.47 -1.70
CA GLN A 11 -23.51 4.35 -0.27
C GLN A 11 -22.08 3.84 -0.07
N ILE A 12 -21.14 4.77 0.05
CA ILE A 12 -19.72 4.49 0.27
C ILE A 12 -19.48 4.30 1.75
N TYR A 13 -18.88 3.18 2.13
CA TYR A 13 -18.38 2.99 3.49
C TYR A 13 -17.16 3.88 3.71
N HIS A 14 -17.21 4.73 4.73
CA HIS A 14 -16.10 5.60 5.10
C HIS A 14 -15.95 5.64 6.62
N GLU A 15 -14.87 5.06 7.10
CA GLU A 15 -14.45 5.08 8.48
C GLU A 15 -13.48 6.24 8.70
N LYS A 16 -13.89 7.18 9.55
CA LYS A 16 -13.07 8.32 9.96
C LYS A 16 -12.08 7.92 11.04
N GLN A 17 -10.93 8.57 11.03
CA GLN A 17 -9.84 8.26 11.93
C GLN A 17 -10.18 8.61 13.36
N VAL A 18 -9.91 7.66 14.26
CA VAL A 18 -9.89 7.90 15.70
C VAL A 18 -8.47 7.66 16.20
N LYS A 19 -7.89 8.68 16.85
CA LYS A 19 -6.52 8.64 17.40
C LYS A 19 -5.47 8.39 16.31
N GLU A 20 -4.62 7.39 16.46
CA GLU A 20 -3.48 7.09 15.58
C GLU A 20 -3.72 5.83 14.74
N LEU A 21 -4.97 5.37 14.62
CA LEU A 21 -5.34 4.11 13.97
C LEU A 21 -5.49 4.24 12.44
N CYS A 22 -4.71 5.09 11.78
CA CYS A 22 -4.86 5.34 10.33
C CYS A 22 -4.77 4.06 9.50
N ALA A 23 -3.89 3.11 9.85
CA ALA A 23 -3.78 1.82 9.15
C ALA A 23 -5.06 0.96 9.26
N LEU A 24 -5.69 0.94 10.44
CA LEU A 24 -6.95 0.21 10.66
C LEU A 24 -8.05 0.76 9.75
N HIS A 25 -8.23 2.06 9.75
CA HIS A 25 -9.27 2.72 8.97
C HIS A 25 -8.97 2.63 7.48
N ALA A 26 -7.69 2.71 7.07
CA ALA A 26 -7.28 2.49 5.69
C ALA A 26 -7.68 1.08 5.21
N LEU A 27 -7.42 0.03 6.00
CA LEU A 27 -7.83 -1.34 5.68
C LEU A 27 -9.36 -1.48 5.60
N ASN A 28 -10.11 -1.02 6.59
CA ASN A 28 -11.57 -1.13 6.59
C ASN A 28 -12.20 -0.33 5.43
N ASN A 29 -11.65 0.84 5.12
CA ASN A 29 -12.06 1.63 3.95
C ASN A 29 -11.74 0.91 2.64
N LEU A 30 -10.62 0.18 2.57
CA LEU A 30 -10.25 -0.56 1.36
C LEU A 30 -11.23 -1.70 1.07
N PHE A 31 -11.60 -2.47 2.09
CA PHE A 31 -12.56 -3.57 1.99
C PHE A 31 -14.02 -3.11 1.98
N GLN A 32 -14.27 -1.80 2.13
CA GLN A 32 -15.61 -1.19 2.11
C GLN A 32 -16.59 -1.85 3.09
N THR A 33 -16.07 -2.39 4.20
CA THR A 33 -16.85 -3.17 5.15
C THR A 33 -16.49 -2.75 6.56
N ARG A 34 -17.51 -2.55 7.39
CA ARG A 34 -17.33 -2.20 8.80
C ARG A 34 -16.72 -3.37 9.55
N ASN A 35 -15.72 -3.09 10.39
CA ASN A 35 -15.08 -4.08 11.26
C ASN A 35 -14.46 -5.27 10.51
N THR A 36 -13.98 -5.09 9.26
CA THR A 36 -13.13 -6.11 8.60
C THR A 36 -11.91 -6.41 9.45
N PHE A 37 -11.31 -5.36 10.02
CA PHE A 37 -10.30 -5.44 11.05
C PHE A 37 -10.73 -4.61 12.26
N SER A 38 -10.27 -5.06 13.42
CA SER A 38 -10.29 -4.35 14.68
C SER A 38 -8.87 -4.02 15.13
N LYS A 39 -8.75 -3.12 16.12
CA LYS A 39 -7.46 -2.84 16.77
C LYS A 39 -6.83 -4.11 17.35
N SER A 40 -7.62 -5.02 17.94
CA SER A 40 -7.13 -6.29 18.47
C SER A 40 -6.56 -7.20 17.39
N ASP A 41 -7.14 -7.19 16.18
CA ASP A 41 -6.63 -7.99 15.07
C ASP A 41 -5.26 -7.49 14.64
N LEU A 42 -5.10 -6.18 14.45
CA LEU A 42 -3.83 -5.57 14.07
C LEU A 42 -2.78 -5.66 15.19
N ASP A 43 -3.18 -5.55 16.46
CA ASP A 43 -2.29 -5.78 17.60
C ASP A 43 -1.79 -7.24 17.63
N THR A 44 -2.64 -8.20 17.27
CA THR A 44 -2.27 -9.62 17.20
C THR A 44 -1.30 -9.88 16.06
N ILE A 45 -1.57 -9.33 14.88
CA ILE A 45 -0.66 -9.41 13.72
C ILE A 45 0.70 -8.77 14.06
N CYS A 46 0.70 -7.59 14.69
CA CYS A 46 1.92 -6.91 15.10
C CYS A 46 2.75 -7.76 16.06
N ARG A 47 2.12 -8.50 16.98
CA ARG A 47 2.82 -9.42 17.90
C ARG A 47 3.38 -10.65 17.18
N SER A 48 2.63 -11.24 16.24
CA SER A 48 3.09 -12.43 15.52
C SER A 48 4.27 -12.14 14.60
N LEU A 49 4.39 -10.92 14.07
CA LEU A 49 5.52 -10.48 13.25
C LEU A 49 6.82 -10.23 14.05
N SER A 50 6.77 -10.18 15.39
CA SER A 50 7.95 -9.97 16.23
C SER A 50 7.83 -10.71 17.57
N PRO A 51 7.89 -12.05 17.56
CA PRO A 51 7.65 -12.87 18.76
C PRO A 51 8.77 -12.74 19.83
N ASN A 52 9.99 -12.32 19.44
CA ASN A 52 11.18 -12.39 20.30
C ASN A 52 11.79 -11.03 20.72
N VAL A 53 11.07 -9.91 20.60
CA VAL A 53 11.61 -8.59 20.97
C VAL A 53 10.69 -7.88 21.97
N TRP A 54 11.07 -7.85 23.26
CA TRP A 54 10.34 -7.15 24.33
C TRP A 54 10.29 -5.62 24.11
N ILE A 55 11.18 -5.06 23.28
CA ILE A 55 11.19 -3.66 22.84
C ILE A 55 11.28 -3.62 21.32
N ASN A 56 10.14 -3.46 20.64
CA ASN A 56 10.08 -3.38 19.18
C ASN A 56 10.51 -1.96 18.71
N PRO A 57 11.58 -1.80 17.89
CA PRO A 57 11.98 -0.51 17.31
C PRO A 57 10.97 0.08 16.31
N HIS A 58 10.04 -0.75 15.83
CA HIS A 58 8.90 -0.40 14.97
C HIS A 58 7.58 -0.28 15.76
N ARG A 59 7.60 -0.43 17.10
CA ARG A 59 6.51 0.05 17.95
C ARG A 59 6.67 1.54 18.14
N SER A 60 5.62 2.31 17.85
CA SER A 60 5.32 3.43 18.74
C SER A 60 5.06 2.82 20.13
N MET A 61 6.00 3.06 21.05
CA MET A 61 6.16 2.48 22.39
C MET A 61 4.97 2.64 23.37
N LEU A 62 3.74 2.85 22.90
CA LEU A 62 2.57 3.14 23.75
C LEU A 62 1.24 2.50 23.30
N GLY A 63 1.20 1.67 22.25
CA GLY A 63 -0.03 0.94 21.87
C GLY A 63 -1.16 1.81 21.30
N PHE A 64 -0.81 2.95 20.70
CA PHE A 64 -1.77 3.96 20.23
C PHE A 64 -2.30 3.77 18.80
N GLY A 65 -1.70 2.88 17.98
CA GLY A 65 -2.24 2.54 16.65
C GLY A 65 -1.38 2.86 15.42
N ASN A 66 -0.15 3.37 15.59
CA ASN A 66 0.79 3.60 14.47
C ASN A 66 1.36 2.27 13.93
N TYR A 67 0.55 1.53 13.18
CA TYR A 67 0.99 0.29 12.53
C TYR A 67 1.84 0.60 11.29
N ASP A 68 2.91 -0.18 11.10
CA ASP A 68 3.75 -0.12 9.92
C ASP A 68 3.16 -0.89 8.73
N ILE A 69 3.88 -0.87 7.61
CA ILE A 69 3.46 -1.56 6.38
C ILE A 69 3.38 -3.08 6.54
N ASN A 70 4.22 -3.71 7.37
CA ASN A 70 4.23 -5.16 7.52
C ASN A 70 2.93 -5.66 8.17
N VAL A 71 2.40 -4.90 9.13
CA VAL A 71 1.09 -5.18 9.72
C VAL A 71 -0.02 -5.07 8.67
N ILE A 72 0.04 -4.06 7.81
CA ILE A 72 -0.92 -3.88 6.70
C ILE A 72 -0.82 -5.04 5.71
N MET A 73 0.39 -5.41 5.28
CA MET A 73 0.61 -6.53 4.34
C MET A 73 0.08 -7.85 4.90
N ALA A 74 0.42 -8.18 6.15
CA ALA A 74 -0.08 -9.39 6.80
C ALA A 74 -1.61 -9.37 6.98
N ALA A 75 -2.22 -8.19 7.20
CA ALA A 75 -3.67 -8.06 7.23
C ALA A 75 -4.31 -8.31 5.86
N LEU A 76 -3.74 -7.75 4.78
CA LEU A 76 -4.20 -7.98 3.41
C LEU A 76 -4.12 -9.47 3.03
N GLN A 77 -3.04 -10.14 3.41
CA GLN A 77 -2.82 -11.57 3.15
C GLN A 77 -3.90 -12.44 3.80
N LYS A 78 -4.34 -12.10 5.02
CA LYS A 78 -5.47 -12.79 5.67
C LYS A 78 -6.80 -12.66 4.89
N GLN A 79 -6.90 -11.70 3.98
CA GLN A 79 -8.05 -11.47 3.10
C GLN A 79 -7.76 -11.89 1.65
N GLY A 80 -6.71 -12.69 1.40
CA GLY A 80 -6.36 -13.19 0.07
C GLY A 80 -5.86 -12.11 -0.89
N CYS A 81 -5.39 -10.99 -0.35
CA CYS A 81 -4.83 -9.87 -1.11
C CYS A 81 -3.33 -9.72 -0.83
N GLU A 82 -2.60 -9.23 -1.82
CA GLU A 82 -1.19 -8.86 -1.70
C GLU A 82 -1.04 -7.35 -1.92
N ALA A 83 -0.01 -6.77 -1.30
CA ALA A 83 0.39 -5.38 -1.53
C ALA A 83 1.74 -5.32 -2.24
N ILE A 84 1.75 -4.67 -3.39
CA ILE A 84 2.92 -4.50 -4.24
C ILE A 84 3.41 -3.07 -4.10
N TRP A 85 4.65 -2.89 -3.66
CA TRP A 85 5.26 -1.56 -3.62
C TRP A 85 5.51 -1.06 -5.03
N PHE A 86 4.83 0.02 -5.41
CA PHE A 86 4.97 0.61 -6.74
C PHE A 86 6.29 1.39 -6.87
N ASP A 87 7.05 1.09 -7.93
CA ASP A 87 8.26 1.83 -8.27
C ASP A 87 7.90 3.19 -8.89
N LYS A 88 8.09 4.27 -8.13
CA LYS A 88 7.76 5.65 -8.54
C LYS A 88 8.52 6.15 -9.77
N ARG A 89 9.56 5.44 -10.21
CA ARG A 89 10.29 5.73 -11.44
C ARG A 89 9.50 5.32 -12.69
N LYS A 90 8.49 4.46 -12.53
CA LYS A 90 7.60 4.01 -13.60
C LYS A 90 6.41 4.96 -13.73
N ASP A 91 5.93 5.15 -14.96
CA ASP A 91 4.66 5.84 -15.20
C ASP A 91 3.50 4.98 -14.66
N PRO A 92 2.66 5.48 -13.73
CA PRO A 92 1.47 4.76 -13.25
C PRO A 92 0.51 4.32 -14.36
N GLY A 93 0.59 4.90 -15.55
CA GLY A 93 -0.13 4.42 -16.74
C GLY A 93 0.22 2.99 -17.17
N CYS A 94 1.24 2.36 -16.59
CA CYS A 94 1.50 0.94 -16.79
C CYS A 94 0.56 0.00 -16.00
N LEU A 95 -0.21 0.53 -15.04
CA LEU A 95 -1.08 -0.24 -14.17
C LEU A 95 -2.35 -0.68 -14.90
N ASP A 96 -2.66 -1.98 -14.83
CA ASP A 96 -3.95 -2.48 -15.28
C ASP A 96 -4.99 -2.33 -14.18
N LEU A 97 -5.70 -1.19 -14.20
CA LEU A 97 -6.69 -0.82 -13.19
C LEU A 97 -7.83 -1.84 -13.04
N SER A 98 -8.06 -2.72 -14.02
CA SER A 98 -9.15 -3.70 -13.98
C SER A 98 -8.85 -4.88 -13.03
N ASN A 99 -7.57 -5.20 -12.85
CA ASN A 99 -7.11 -6.29 -11.97
C ASN A 99 -6.71 -5.78 -10.57
N ILE A 100 -6.78 -4.46 -10.33
CA ILE A 100 -6.36 -3.85 -9.08
C ILE A 100 -7.55 -3.73 -8.13
N PHE A 101 -7.38 -4.29 -6.92
CA PHE A 101 -8.36 -4.17 -5.86
C PHE A 101 -8.38 -2.73 -5.33
N GLY A 102 -7.22 -2.14 -5.03
CA GLY A 102 -7.15 -0.74 -4.65
C GLY A 102 -5.74 -0.29 -4.40
N PHE A 103 -5.59 0.86 -3.77
CA PHE A 103 -4.29 1.44 -3.48
C PHE A 103 -4.21 1.89 -2.03
N ILE A 104 -3.01 1.77 -1.48
CA ILE A 104 -2.65 2.34 -0.17
C ILE A 104 -1.49 3.31 -0.40
N LEU A 105 -1.68 4.55 0.02
CA LEU A 105 -0.67 5.60 0.01
C LEU A 105 -0.13 5.82 1.41
N ASN A 106 1.19 5.91 1.54
CA ASN A 106 1.85 6.40 2.74
C ASN A 106 2.29 7.85 2.49
N VAL A 107 1.72 8.80 3.21
CA VAL A 107 2.03 10.22 3.04
C VAL A 107 2.62 10.82 4.31
N PRO A 108 3.51 11.82 4.20
CA PRO A 108 3.88 12.63 5.36
C PRO A 108 2.64 13.35 5.89
N SER A 109 2.52 13.41 7.21
CA SER A 109 1.44 14.09 7.91
C SER A 109 2.00 14.95 9.01
N ASP A 110 1.61 16.23 8.98
CA ASP A 110 1.90 17.17 10.04
C ASP A 110 0.94 16.96 11.22
N TYR A 111 1.44 17.18 12.43
CA TYR A 111 0.64 17.16 13.65
C TYR A 111 0.41 18.59 14.15
N LYS A 112 -0.85 19.00 14.23
CA LYS A 112 -1.24 20.29 14.82
C LYS A 112 -1.55 20.07 16.30
N LEU A 113 -0.86 20.77 17.20
CA LEU A 113 -1.25 20.88 18.61
C LEU A 113 -1.71 22.32 18.86
N GLY A 114 -3.03 22.54 18.86
CA GLY A 114 -3.60 23.89 18.89
C GLY A 114 -3.14 24.71 17.69
N PHE A 115 -2.52 25.86 17.95
CA PHE A 115 -1.98 26.76 16.92
C PHE A 115 -0.53 26.43 16.52
N VAL A 116 0.11 25.45 17.18
CA VAL A 116 1.52 25.10 16.95
C VAL A 116 1.62 23.88 16.04
N MET A 117 2.41 24.01 14.97
CA MET A 117 2.84 22.87 14.16
C MET A 117 4.05 22.23 14.86
N LEU A 118 3.89 21.00 15.34
CA LEU A 118 5.02 20.28 15.95
C LEU A 118 5.95 19.77 14.83
N PRO A 119 7.28 19.84 14.99
CA PRO A 119 8.25 19.36 13.99
C PRO A 119 8.37 17.82 13.95
N ILE A 120 7.28 17.11 14.23
CA ILE A 120 7.21 15.66 14.22
C ILE A 120 6.47 15.26 12.95
N ARG A 121 7.24 14.90 11.92
CA ARG A 121 6.68 14.30 10.70
C ARG A 121 6.22 12.89 11.01
N ARG A 122 4.93 12.64 10.88
CA ARG A 122 4.37 11.29 11.00
C ARG A 122 3.97 10.75 9.65
N ARG A 123 3.82 9.43 9.59
CA ARG A 123 3.30 8.73 8.43
C ARG A 123 1.80 8.56 8.57
N HIS A 124 1.09 8.62 7.45
CA HIS A 124 -0.35 8.49 7.40
C HIS A 124 -0.76 7.61 6.23
N TRP A 125 -1.59 6.62 6.52
CA TRP A 125 -2.08 5.66 5.55
C TRP A 125 -3.40 6.13 4.96
N ILE A 126 -3.44 6.25 3.64
CA ILE A 126 -4.61 6.66 2.88
C ILE A 126 -5.00 5.53 1.93
N THR A 127 -6.29 5.27 1.81
CA THR A 127 -6.82 4.30 0.85
C THR A 127 -7.44 4.99 -0.34
N ILE A 128 -7.20 4.44 -1.53
CA ILE A 128 -7.95 4.77 -2.74
C ILE A 128 -8.63 3.52 -3.25
N ARG A 129 -9.92 3.63 -3.58
CA ARG A 129 -10.73 2.49 -4.01
C ARG A 129 -11.67 2.86 -5.16
N GLN A 130 -11.83 1.94 -6.10
CA GLN A 130 -12.88 2.02 -7.11
C GLN A 130 -14.22 1.53 -6.53
N ILE A 131 -15.26 2.34 -6.67
CA ILE A 131 -16.62 2.05 -6.23
C ILE A 131 -17.57 2.52 -7.33
N GLN A 132 -18.36 1.58 -7.88
CA GLN A 132 -19.30 1.85 -8.99
C GLN A 132 -18.64 2.60 -10.16
N GLY A 133 -17.44 2.16 -10.56
CA GLY A 133 -16.70 2.71 -11.71
C GLY A 133 -15.88 3.96 -11.45
N ASN A 134 -16.07 4.64 -10.30
CA ASN A 134 -15.31 5.84 -9.93
C ASN A 134 -14.33 5.54 -8.80
N PHE A 135 -13.17 6.19 -8.83
CA PHE A 135 -12.16 6.16 -7.77
C PHE A 135 -12.41 7.25 -6.75
N TYR A 136 -12.24 6.88 -5.48
CA TYR A 136 -12.39 7.78 -4.35
C TYR A 136 -11.15 7.74 -3.48
N ASN A 137 -10.72 8.91 -3.02
CA ASN A 137 -9.84 9.04 -1.89
C ASN A 137 -10.66 8.83 -0.61
N LEU A 138 -10.30 7.79 0.13
CA LEU A 138 -10.93 7.36 1.38
C LEU A 138 -10.01 7.62 2.58
N ASP A 139 -9.23 8.70 2.52
CA ASP A 139 -8.48 9.20 3.67
C ASP A 139 -9.43 9.34 4.87
N SER A 140 -9.07 8.66 5.95
CA SER A 140 -9.82 8.64 7.20
C SER A 140 -9.84 10.00 7.91
N LYS A 141 -8.99 10.95 7.52
CA LYS A 141 -9.03 12.35 7.99
C LYS A 141 -10.03 13.23 7.26
N LEU A 142 -10.55 12.80 6.11
CA LEU A 142 -11.56 13.56 5.37
C LEU A 142 -12.93 13.46 6.05
N ASP A 143 -13.75 14.49 5.84
CA ASP A 143 -15.12 14.47 6.36
C ASP A 143 -16.07 13.56 5.57
N SER A 144 -15.71 13.27 4.33
CA SER A 144 -16.44 12.38 3.43
C SER A 144 -15.49 11.86 2.33
N PRO A 145 -15.83 10.75 1.66
CA PRO A 145 -15.09 10.28 0.48
C PRO A 145 -14.93 11.39 -0.56
N GLN A 146 -13.70 11.61 -1.01
CA GLN A 146 -13.42 12.59 -2.05
C GLN A 146 -13.34 11.88 -3.41
N LEU A 147 -14.21 12.28 -4.34
CA LEU A 147 -14.19 11.77 -5.71
C LEU A 147 -12.90 12.20 -6.42
N ILE A 148 -12.16 11.23 -6.96
CA ILE A 148 -11.01 11.47 -7.84
C ILE A 148 -11.50 11.50 -9.29
N GLY A 149 -12.35 10.55 -9.69
CA GLY A 149 -12.87 10.44 -11.05
C GLY A 149 -12.78 9.01 -11.58
N ARG A 150 -12.52 8.84 -12.87
CA ARG A 150 -12.34 7.52 -13.52
C ARG A 150 -10.86 7.16 -13.63
N GLY A 151 -10.53 6.14 -14.43
CA GLY A 151 -9.17 5.63 -14.56
C GLY A 151 -8.14 6.69 -14.99
N SER A 152 -8.44 7.53 -15.99
CA SER A 152 -7.54 8.61 -16.43
C SER A 152 -7.26 9.64 -15.34
N ASP A 153 -8.30 9.98 -14.56
CA ASP A 153 -8.21 10.94 -13.46
C ASP A 153 -7.39 10.35 -12.31
N LEU A 154 -7.58 9.05 -12.02
CA LEU A 154 -6.75 8.33 -11.06
C LEU A 154 -5.28 8.33 -11.47
N ILE A 155 -4.95 7.98 -12.72
CA ILE A 155 -3.56 7.96 -13.17
C ILE A 155 -2.92 9.34 -13.02
N SER A 156 -3.64 10.41 -13.39
CA SER A 156 -3.18 11.79 -13.24
C SER A 156 -2.96 12.14 -11.76
N TYR A 157 -3.90 11.75 -10.89
CA TYR A 157 -3.80 11.93 -9.45
C TYR A 157 -2.59 11.18 -8.87
N LEU A 158 -2.36 9.92 -9.26
CA LEU A 158 -1.24 9.12 -8.78
C LEU A 158 0.11 9.73 -9.21
N LYS A 159 0.21 10.25 -10.44
CA LYS A 159 1.42 10.98 -10.90
C LYS A 159 1.74 12.14 -9.96
N GLU A 160 0.76 13.00 -9.68
CA GLU A 160 0.93 14.13 -8.76
C GLU A 160 1.33 13.68 -7.35
N GLN A 161 0.77 12.58 -6.84
CA GLN A 161 1.18 12.04 -5.54
C GLN A 161 2.62 11.51 -5.57
N LEU A 162 3.05 10.87 -6.65
CA LEU A 162 4.37 10.23 -6.74
C LEU A 162 5.52 11.21 -7.01
N ASP A 163 5.22 12.44 -7.46
CA ASP A 163 6.22 13.52 -7.60
C ASP A 163 6.89 13.87 -6.25
N CYS A 164 6.21 13.61 -5.13
CA CYS A 164 6.78 13.78 -3.81
C CYS A 164 7.58 12.55 -3.36
N LYS A 165 8.91 12.71 -3.22
CA LYS A 165 9.82 11.62 -2.80
C LYS A 165 9.46 10.98 -1.46
N GLU A 166 8.80 11.72 -0.56
CA GLU A 166 8.40 11.20 0.75
C GLU A 166 7.12 10.33 0.69
N LYS A 167 6.37 10.29 -0.42
CA LYS A 167 5.11 9.52 -0.51
C LYS A 167 5.34 8.15 -1.12
N GLU A 168 4.89 7.08 -0.48
CA GLU A 168 4.96 5.71 -1.02
C GLU A 168 3.59 5.24 -1.51
N LEU A 169 3.56 4.44 -2.58
CA LEU A 169 2.35 3.85 -3.14
C LEU A 169 2.45 2.33 -3.12
N PHE A 170 1.40 1.69 -2.62
CA PHE A 170 1.20 0.25 -2.64
C PHE A 170 -0.04 -0.06 -3.47
N VAL A 171 0.11 -0.97 -4.43
CA VAL A 171 -0.97 -1.50 -5.26
C VAL A 171 -1.48 -2.77 -4.58
N VAL A 172 -2.76 -2.81 -4.24
CA VAL A 172 -3.38 -3.97 -3.63
C VAL A 172 -4.12 -4.77 -4.69
N VAL A 173 -3.79 -6.05 -4.79
CA VAL A 173 -4.36 -7.00 -5.77
C VAL A 173 -4.70 -8.32 -5.10
N SER A 174 -5.43 -9.21 -5.78
CA SER A 174 -5.59 -10.59 -5.31
C SER A 174 -4.28 -11.36 -5.45
N GLN A 175 -4.12 -12.43 -4.66
CA GLN A 175 -2.96 -13.33 -4.76
C GLN A 175 -2.75 -13.86 -6.18
N GLU A 176 -3.82 -14.30 -6.86
CA GLU A 176 -3.72 -14.79 -8.24
C GLU A 176 -3.19 -13.72 -9.22
N VAL A 177 -3.59 -12.46 -9.05
CA VAL A 177 -3.14 -11.34 -9.90
C VAL A 177 -1.68 -11.02 -9.63
N GLU A 178 -1.24 -11.11 -8.38
CA GLU A 178 0.17 -10.94 -8.00
C GLU A 178 1.03 -12.07 -8.58
N GLU A 179 0.65 -13.33 -8.39
CA GLU A 179 1.36 -14.50 -8.92
C GLU A 179 1.54 -14.44 -10.44
N LYS A 180 0.50 -14.00 -11.16
CA LYS A 180 0.51 -13.89 -12.63
C LYS A 180 1.00 -12.53 -13.14
N GLN A 181 1.34 -11.60 -12.24
CA GLN A 181 1.75 -10.23 -12.56
C GLN A 181 0.75 -9.44 -13.44
N LEU A 182 -0.55 -9.73 -13.31
CA LEU A 182 -1.62 -9.14 -14.15
C LEU A 182 -2.00 -7.70 -13.74
N TRP A 183 -1.31 -7.15 -12.74
CA TRP A 183 -1.50 -5.79 -12.24
C TRP A 183 -0.79 -4.72 -13.09
N MET A 184 0.11 -5.14 -14.00
CA MET A 184 0.71 -4.28 -15.03
C MET A 184 0.29 -4.73 -16.42
N HIS A 185 0.15 -3.79 -17.35
CA HIS A 185 -0.05 -4.12 -18.76
C HIS A 185 1.13 -4.93 -19.30
N GLN A 186 0.83 -6.07 -19.95
CA GLN A 186 1.81 -7.04 -20.45
C GLN A 186 2.91 -6.44 -21.34
N TYR A 187 2.58 -5.41 -22.12
CA TYR A 187 3.56 -4.66 -22.92
C TYR A 187 4.70 -4.07 -22.07
N THR A 188 4.37 -3.55 -20.88
CA THR A 188 5.37 -2.99 -19.96
C THR A 188 6.27 -4.07 -19.37
N ILE A 189 5.72 -5.25 -19.08
CA ILE A 189 6.49 -6.39 -18.55
C ILE A 189 7.56 -6.82 -19.56
N ASN A 190 7.18 -6.92 -20.83
CA ASN A 190 8.10 -7.32 -21.90
C ASN A 190 9.23 -6.29 -22.10
N LEU A 191 8.92 -4.99 -22.02
CA LEU A 191 9.93 -3.94 -22.08
C LEU A 191 10.95 -4.01 -20.93
N VAL A 192 10.47 -4.30 -19.70
CA VAL A 192 11.34 -4.43 -18.53
C VAL A 192 12.23 -5.68 -18.62
N GLN A 193 11.70 -6.78 -19.14
CA GLN A 193 12.48 -8.00 -19.39
C GLN A 193 13.54 -7.80 -20.49
N GLU A 194 13.20 -7.10 -21.57
CA GLU A 194 14.17 -6.74 -22.61
C GLU A 194 15.27 -5.80 -22.11
N SER A 195 14.95 -4.83 -21.24
CA SER A 195 15.97 -3.95 -20.65
C SER A 195 16.92 -4.72 -19.73
N HIS A 196 16.41 -5.64 -18.89
CA HIS A 196 17.26 -6.47 -18.04
C HIS A 196 18.14 -7.46 -18.84
N MET A 197 17.64 -7.97 -19.97
CA MET A 197 18.43 -8.82 -20.86
C MET A 197 19.53 -8.03 -21.58
N LYS A 198 19.27 -6.76 -21.96
CA LYS A 198 20.28 -5.88 -22.55
C LYS A 198 21.34 -5.44 -21.53
N GLU A 199 20.93 -5.15 -20.30
CA GLU A 199 21.83 -4.72 -19.22
C GLU A 199 22.80 -5.84 -18.81
N SER A 200 22.33 -7.10 -18.80
CA SER A 200 23.18 -8.28 -18.54
C SER A 200 24.17 -8.59 -19.67
N LEU A 201 23.86 -8.23 -20.93
CA LEU A 201 24.78 -8.35 -22.07
C LEU A 201 25.86 -7.26 -22.09
N THR A 202 25.60 -6.07 -21.54
CA THR A 202 26.58 -4.97 -21.45
C THR A 202 27.53 -5.08 -20.26
N ASN A 203 27.19 -5.87 -19.23
CA ASN A 203 27.98 -5.96 -18.01
C ASN A 203 29.18 -6.94 -18.08
N CYS A 204 29.46 -7.54 -19.24
CA CYS A 204 30.67 -8.35 -19.45
C CYS A 204 31.92 -7.51 -19.78
N HIS A 205 31.79 -6.18 -19.89
CA HIS A 205 32.92 -5.27 -20.09
C HIS A 205 32.74 -4.01 -19.23
N SER A 206 33.13 -4.08 -17.96
CA SER A 206 33.89 -3.06 -17.21
C SER A 206 33.82 -3.35 -15.70
N ILE A 207 34.98 -3.64 -15.10
CA ILE A 207 35.20 -3.59 -13.66
C ILE A 207 35.29 -2.11 -13.30
N ASP A 208 34.35 -1.62 -12.49
CA ASP A 208 34.51 -0.59 -11.44
C ASP A 208 33.15 0.00 -11.06
N SER A 209 32.53 -0.46 -9.95
CA SER A 209 31.44 0.26 -9.24
C SER A 209 31.10 -0.35 -7.87
N ILE A 210 31.96 -0.13 -6.88
CA ILE A 210 31.81 -0.63 -5.48
C ILE A 210 30.71 0.12 -4.67
N ASN A 211 30.01 1.10 -5.23
CA ASN A 211 29.00 1.86 -4.47
C ASN A 211 27.54 1.40 -4.67
N SER A 212 27.24 0.54 -5.65
CA SER A 212 25.88 0.03 -5.90
C SER A 212 25.55 -1.23 -5.10
N GLU A 213 26.53 -2.01 -4.65
CA GLU A 213 26.29 -3.31 -3.99
C GLU A 213 25.69 -3.17 -2.58
N ASN A 214 25.95 -2.05 -1.89
CA ASN A 214 25.45 -1.85 -0.52
C ASN A 214 23.95 -1.53 -0.45
N GLU A 215 23.37 -0.97 -1.51
CA GLU A 215 21.94 -0.67 -1.57
C GLU A 215 21.12 -1.87 -2.06
N TYR A 216 21.71 -2.70 -2.94
CA TYR A 216 21.14 -3.99 -3.36
C TYR A 216 21.13 -5.02 -2.23
N ARG A 217 22.22 -5.14 -1.46
CA ARG A 217 22.27 -6.07 -0.30
C ARG A 217 21.23 -5.77 0.78
N ASN A 218 20.81 -4.52 0.94
CA ASN A 218 19.76 -4.16 1.89
C ASN A 218 18.36 -4.59 1.40
N ARG A 219 18.07 -4.50 0.10
CA ARG A 219 16.81 -5.04 -0.47
C ARG A 219 16.77 -6.55 -0.36
N ASP A 220 17.86 -7.24 -0.65
CA ASP A 220 17.92 -8.69 -0.53
C ASP A 220 17.75 -9.14 0.94
N ALA A 221 18.30 -8.39 1.89
CA ALA A 221 18.08 -8.64 3.32
C ALA A 221 16.61 -8.42 3.74
N GLU A 222 15.92 -7.46 3.14
CA GLU A 222 14.51 -7.18 3.42
C GLU A 222 13.57 -8.19 2.73
N VAL A 223 13.90 -8.65 1.53
CA VAL A 223 13.25 -9.76 0.82
C VAL A 223 13.48 -11.11 1.53
N LEU A 224 14.68 -11.34 2.06
CA LEU A 224 14.97 -12.50 2.90
C LEU A 224 14.15 -12.48 4.20
N ARG A 225 13.98 -11.31 4.84
CA ARG A 225 13.06 -11.16 5.98
C ARG A 225 11.60 -11.40 5.59
N LEU A 226 11.17 -10.97 4.41
CA LEU A 226 9.81 -11.26 3.89
C LEU A 226 9.60 -12.77 3.70
N ASN A 227 10.61 -13.51 3.26
CA ASN A 227 10.57 -14.96 3.15
C ASN A 227 10.62 -15.67 4.52
N GLU A 228 11.36 -15.15 5.49
CA GLU A 228 11.31 -15.66 6.88
C GLU A 228 9.92 -15.47 7.51
N VAL A 229 9.27 -14.31 7.28
CA VAL A 229 7.88 -14.07 7.71
C VAL A 229 6.92 -15.06 7.04
N ARG A 230 7.10 -15.35 5.74
CA ARG A 230 6.32 -16.35 4.99
C ARG A 230 6.43 -17.75 5.62
N ASN A 231 7.63 -18.16 6.03
CA ASN A 231 7.89 -19.48 6.61
C ASN A 231 7.31 -19.63 8.03
N CYS A 232 7.36 -18.58 8.87
CA CYS A 232 6.79 -18.63 10.23
C CYS A 232 5.25 -18.72 10.26
N ILE A 233 4.56 -18.26 9.20
CA ILE A 233 3.08 -18.33 9.09
C ILE A 233 2.64 -19.74 8.66
N THR A 234 3.40 -20.40 7.79
CA THR A 234 3.11 -21.77 7.34
C THR A 234 3.36 -22.83 8.41
N GLU A 235 4.30 -22.63 9.34
CA GLU A 235 4.62 -23.62 10.39
C GLU A 235 3.62 -23.65 11.56
N ASN A 236 2.74 -22.66 11.69
CA ASN A 236 1.70 -22.62 12.74
C ASN A 236 0.31 -23.07 12.26
N SER A 237 0.23 -23.67 11.06
CA SER A 237 -1.01 -24.20 10.48
C SER A 237 -0.93 -25.72 10.34
N PHE A 238 -0.65 -26.43 11.45
CA PHE A 238 -0.90 -27.85 11.65
C PHE A 238 -1.27 -28.13 13.11
#